data_AF-A0AA51HLX1-F1
#
_entry.id   AF-A0AA51HLX1-F1
#
_cell.length_a   1.000
_cell.length_b   1.000
_cell.length_c   1.000
_cell.angle_alpha   90.00
_cell.angle_beta   90.00
_cell.angle_gamma   90.00
#
_symmetry.space_group_name_H-M   'P 1'
#
loop_
_entity.id
_entity.type
_entity.pdbx_description
1 polymer ?
#
loop_
_entity_poly.entity_id
_entity_poly.type
_entity_poly.pdbx_seq_one_letter_code
_entity_poly.pdbx_strand_id
1 'polypeptide(L)'
;MTRKKNKFFTFVFSTMFGAGQMYMGFMKQGISIMTLTVFIIALGSWTGIGTIFLILPVLWFYSFFDSINKMSMPNREFESLEDNYIFLPKQEGVQLKSLITKYENAIAITLILLGGIVLFENILDFIADWASNMNYDVLENFIYTLRWNGSKVLFSIIIILIGVKMILGKKKELDREEPELFGDKTEFHDSEIKKDFYINPFIESENAADLEKTITGSIEQVSNVLPIDTADNSNQDRNNH
;
A
#
# COMPACT_ATOMS: atom_id res chain seq x y z
N MET A 1 -34.22 -22.71 4.20
CA MET A 1 -35.12 -22.05 3.24
C MET A 1 -35.19 -20.57 3.58
N THR A 2 -34.83 -19.71 2.62
CA THR A 2 -35.05 -18.26 2.69
C THR A 2 -36.55 -17.99 2.55
N ARG A 3 -37.10 -17.06 3.34
CA ARG A 3 -38.54 -16.74 3.27
C ARG A 3 -38.74 -15.27 3.55
N LYS A 4 -39.57 -14.62 2.73
CA LYS A 4 -40.02 -13.26 3.02
C LYS A 4 -40.80 -13.23 4.33
N LYS A 5 -40.37 -12.33 5.23
CA LYS A 5 -41.00 -12.06 6.51
C LYS A 5 -41.64 -10.67 6.51
N ASN A 6 -42.19 -10.26 7.65
CA ASN A 6 -42.85 -8.98 7.80
C ASN A 6 -41.90 -7.83 7.42
N LYS A 7 -42.39 -6.95 6.55
CA LYS A 7 -41.65 -5.79 6.01
C LYS A 7 -41.18 -4.83 7.09
N PHE A 8 -42.00 -4.62 8.13
CA PHE A 8 -41.64 -3.72 9.23
C PHE A 8 -40.45 -4.25 10.04
N PHE A 9 -40.51 -5.51 10.48
CA PHE A 9 -39.41 -6.12 11.24
C PHE A 9 -38.13 -6.23 10.41
N THR A 10 -38.27 -6.51 9.12
CA THR A 10 -37.14 -6.52 8.19
C THR A 10 -36.43 -5.16 8.15
N PHE A 11 -37.18 -4.06 8.08
CA PHE A 11 -36.62 -2.71 8.12
C PHE A 11 -35.93 -2.38 9.46
N VAL A 12 -36.53 -2.79 10.58
CA VAL A 12 -35.91 -2.63 11.90
C VAL A 12 -34.59 -3.42 11.97
N PHE A 13 -34.59 -4.68 11.54
CA PHE A 13 -33.38 -5.51 11.53
C PHE A 13 -32.35 -5.08 10.49
N SER A 14 -32.74 -4.49 9.35
CA SER A 14 -31.78 -3.97 8.37
C SER A 14 -30.97 -2.77 8.88
N THR A 15 -31.48 -2.09 9.91
CA THR A 15 -30.77 -1.02 10.62
C THR A 15 -29.63 -1.57 11.47
N MET A 16 -29.65 -2.85 11.84
CA MET A 16 -28.52 -3.53 12.49
C MET A 16 -27.60 -4.16 11.43
N PHE A 17 -26.29 -4.07 11.63
CA PHE A 17 -25.28 -4.69 10.74
C PHE A 17 -25.59 -6.19 10.52
N GLY A 18 -25.86 -6.59 9.27
CA GLY A 18 -26.09 -7.99 8.87
C GLY A 18 -27.39 -8.65 9.34
N ALA A 19 -28.14 -8.06 10.29
CA ALA A 19 -29.30 -8.73 10.88
C ALA A 19 -30.53 -8.79 9.95
N GLY A 20 -30.70 -7.80 9.06
CA GLY A 20 -31.78 -7.80 8.07
C GLY A 20 -31.74 -9.02 7.14
N GLN A 21 -30.52 -9.39 6.70
CA GLN A 21 -30.27 -10.57 5.88
C GLN A 21 -30.57 -11.86 6.65
N MET A 22 -30.12 -11.97 7.90
CA MET A 22 -30.42 -13.12 8.77
C MET A 22 -31.92 -13.28 9.01
N TYR A 23 -32.65 -12.19 9.20
CA TYR A 23 -34.10 -12.23 9.43
C TYR A 23 -34.86 -12.88 8.27
N MET A 24 -34.41 -12.63 7.04
CA MET A 24 -34.93 -13.21 5.80
C MET A 24 -34.48 -14.65 5.53
N GLY A 25 -33.53 -15.17 6.32
CA GLY A 25 -32.96 -16.51 6.18
C GLY A 25 -31.64 -16.58 5.42
N PHE A 26 -31.04 -15.43 5.05
CA PHE A 26 -29.68 -15.36 4.49
C PHE A 26 -28.65 -15.29 5.62
N MET A 27 -28.40 -16.44 6.26
CA MET A 27 -27.54 -16.54 7.44
C MET A 27 -26.07 -16.34 7.09
N LYS A 28 -25.58 -16.93 6.00
CA LYS A 28 -24.16 -16.81 5.62
C LYS A 28 -23.81 -15.38 5.22
N GLN A 29 -24.69 -14.71 4.49
CA GLN A 29 -24.52 -13.30 4.15
C GLN A 29 -24.51 -12.43 5.41
N GLY A 30 -25.52 -12.58 6.28
CA GLY A 30 -25.60 -11.81 7.51
C GLY A 30 -24.40 -11.99 8.43
N ILE A 31 -23.96 -13.25 8.64
CA ILE A 31 -22.75 -13.56 9.43
C ILE A 31 -21.53 -12.91 8.81
N SER A 32 -21.39 -12.97 7.48
CA SER A 32 -20.22 -12.37 6.83
C SER A 32 -20.12 -10.85 7.06
N ILE A 33 -21.24 -10.12 7.00
CA ILE A 33 -21.26 -8.68 7.31
C ILE A 33 -20.97 -8.42 8.78
N MET A 34 -21.56 -9.21 9.70
CA MET A 34 -21.32 -9.08 11.13
C MET A 34 -19.85 -9.33 11.47
N THR A 35 -19.25 -10.41 10.96
CA THR A 35 -17.83 -10.73 11.16
C THR A 35 -16.94 -9.65 10.59
N LEU A 36 -17.24 -9.13 9.39
CA LEU A 36 -16.46 -8.02 8.82
C LEU A 36 -16.56 -6.76 9.69
N THR A 37 -17.75 -6.42 10.18
CA THR A 37 -17.96 -5.26 11.04
C THR A 37 -17.14 -5.37 12.33
N VAL A 38 -17.23 -6.52 13.02
CA VAL A 38 -16.46 -6.80 14.23
C VAL A 38 -14.96 -6.80 13.94
N PHE A 39 -14.54 -7.34 12.79
CA PHE A 39 -13.14 -7.36 12.38
C PHE A 39 -12.58 -5.95 12.18
N ILE A 40 -13.31 -5.06 11.49
CA ILE A 40 -12.90 -3.66 11.30
C ILE A 40 -12.82 -2.95 12.65
N ILE A 41 -13.77 -3.19 13.55
CA ILE A 41 -13.75 -2.60 14.90
C ILE A 41 -12.57 -3.11 15.72
N ALA A 42 -12.30 -4.41 15.67
CA ALA A 42 -11.19 -5.04 16.36
C ALA A 42 -9.86 -4.48 15.83
N LEU A 43 -9.68 -4.41 14.51
CA LEU A 43 -8.48 -3.82 13.90
C LEU A 43 -8.31 -2.34 14.27
N GLY A 44 -9.37 -1.53 14.18
CA GLY A 44 -9.31 -0.11 14.55
C GLY A 44 -8.96 0.09 16.02
N SER A 45 -9.57 -0.69 16.92
CA SER A 45 -9.29 -0.65 18.36
C SER A 45 -7.86 -1.13 18.69
N TRP A 46 -7.41 -2.21 18.04
CA TRP A 46 -6.09 -2.80 18.28
C TRP A 46 -4.95 -1.94 17.76
N THR A 47 -5.11 -1.38 16.55
CA THR A 47 -4.10 -0.50 15.96
C THR A 47 -4.14 0.92 16.52
N GLY A 48 -5.27 1.33 17.10
CA GLY A 48 -5.53 2.71 17.49
C GLY A 48 -5.73 3.66 16.31
N ILE A 49 -5.90 3.14 15.08
CA ILE A 49 -6.12 3.95 13.88
C ILE A 49 -7.60 4.28 13.78
N GLY A 50 -7.99 5.44 14.33
CA GLY A 50 -9.38 5.91 14.31
C GLY A 50 -9.97 6.05 12.90
N THR A 51 -9.15 6.32 11.89
CA THR A 51 -9.58 6.54 10.50
C THR A 51 -10.23 5.29 9.88
N ILE A 52 -9.87 4.08 10.32
CA ILE A 52 -10.48 2.82 9.86
C ILE A 52 -11.99 2.82 10.13
N PHE A 53 -12.45 3.49 11.20
CA PHE A 53 -13.86 3.52 11.54
C PHE A 53 -14.73 4.27 10.52
N LEU A 54 -14.13 5.08 9.63
CA LEU A 54 -14.85 5.74 8.53
C LEU A 54 -15.42 4.76 7.50
N ILE A 55 -14.95 3.50 7.49
CA ILE A 55 -15.46 2.44 6.62
C ILE A 55 -16.77 1.86 7.17
N LEU A 56 -17.03 1.95 8.48
CA LEU A 56 -18.24 1.35 9.09
C LEU A 56 -19.55 1.91 8.51
N PRO A 57 -19.72 3.24 8.35
CA PRO A 57 -20.93 3.78 7.73
C PRO A 57 -21.16 3.24 6.32
N VAL A 58 -20.10 3.09 5.52
CA VAL A 58 -20.20 2.53 4.16
C VAL A 58 -20.68 1.08 4.21
N LEU A 59 -20.11 0.27 5.11
CA LEU A 59 -20.51 -1.12 5.30
C LEU A 59 -21.95 -1.24 5.83
N TRP A 60 -22.34 -0.32 6.71
CA TRP A 60 -23.70 -0.23 7.24
C TRP A 60 -24.71 0.07 6.14
N PHE A 61 -24.46 1.10 5.31
CA PHE A 61 -25.32 1.44 4.18
C PHE A 61 -25.43 0.27 3.20
N TYR A 62 -24.32 -0.40 2.90
CA TYR A 62 -24.33 -1.60 2.07
C TYR A 62 -25.28 -2.66 2.64
N SER A 63 -25.13 -3.02 3.93
CA SER A 63 -26.00 -4.00 4.61
C SER A 63 -27.46 -3.58 4.61
N PHE A 64 -27.72 -2.29 4.84
CA PHE A 64 -29.05 -1.70 4.92
C PHE A 64 -29.76 -1.77 3.57
N PHE A 65 -29.13 -1.23 2.51
CA PHE A 65 -29.69 -1.24 1.17
C PHE A 65 -29.82 -2.63 0.59
N ASP A 66 -28.86 -3.53 0.84
CA ASP A 66 -28.96 -4.92 0.39
C ASP A 66 -30.17 -5.63 1.01
N SER A 67 -30.41 -5.43 2.32
CA SER A 67 -31.59 -5.98 2.99
C SER A 67 -32.89 -5.40 2.43
N ILE A 68 -32.96 -4.09 2.16
CA ILE A 68 -34.16 -3.46 1.57
C ILE A 68 -34.40 -3.91 0.13
N ASN A 69 -33.33 -4.06 -0.66
CA ASN A 69 -33.41 -4.54 -2.03
C ASN A 69 -34.01 -5.96 -2.08
N LYS A 70 -33.49 -6.86 -1.24
CA LYS A 70 -34.04 -8.23 -1.09
C LYS A 70 -35.48 -8.24 -0.62
N MET A 71 -35.86 -7.29 0.24
CA MET A 71 -37.24 -7.18 0.72
C MET A 71 -38.21 -6.80 -0.41
N SER A 72 -37.75 -5.94 -1.32
CA SER A 72 -38.55 -5.33 -2.38
C SER A 72 -38.67 -6.23 -3.62
N MET A 73 -37.75 -7.16 -3.81
CA MET A 73 -37.67 -8.09 -4.94
C MET A 73 -38.90 -9.03 -5.04
N PRO A 74 -39.40 -9.42 -6.23
CA PRO A 74 -40.50 -10.39 -6.38
C PRO A 74 -40.19 -11.75 -5.76
N ASN A 75 -41.21 -12.51 -5.34
CA ASN A 75 -41.01 -13.79 -4.62
C ASN A 75 -40.21 -14.83 -5.43
N ARG A 76 -40.43 -14.89 -6.75
CA ARG A 76 -39.72 -15.83 -7.64
C ARG A 76 -38.21 -15.55 -7.66
N GLU A 77 -37.84 -14.27 -7.78
CA GLU A 77 -36.44 -13.86 -7.78
C GLU A 77 -35.83 -14.04 -6.37
N PHE A 78 -36.59 -13.72 -5.32
CA PHE A 78 -36.15 -13.88 -3.93
C PHE A 78 -35.84 -15.34 -3.57
N GLU A 79 -36.67 -16.29 -4.01
CA GLU A 79 -36.46 -17.72 -3.75
C GLU A 79 -35.30 -18.31 -4.58
N SER A 80 -34.94 -17.67 -5.69
CA SER A 80 -33.77 -18.05 -6.50
C SER A 80 -32.43 -17.57 -5.92
N LEU A 81 -32.45 -16.65 -4.94
CA LEU A 81 -31.24 -16.15 -4.30
C LEU A 81 -30.63 -17.23 -3.39
N GLU A 82 -29.38 -17.57 -3.67
CA GLU A 82 -28.60 -18.48 -2.83
C GLU A 82 -27.96 -17.75 -1.63
N ASP A 83 -27.99 -18.39 -0.46
CA ASP A 83 -27.26 -17.93 0.72
C ASP A 83 -25.79 -18.36 0.65
N ASN A 84 -24.93 -17.42 0.25
CA ASN A 84 -23.49 -17.57 0.11
C ASN A 84 -22.77 -16.52 0.96
N TYR A 85 -21.58 -16.84 1.49
CA TYR A 85 -20.77 -15.84 2.17
C TYR A 85 -20.30 -14.78 1.17
N ILE A 86 -20.28 -13.51 1.58
CA ILE A 86 -19.88 -12.40 0.69
C ILE A 86 -18.40 -12.51 0.27
N PHE A 87 -17.56 -13.10 1.13
CA PHE A 87 -16.10 -13.14 0.95
C PHE A 87 -15.56 -14.52 0.56
N LEU A 88 -16.39 -15.57 0.58
CA LEU A 88 -15.93 -16.90 0.15
C LEU A 88 -16.47 -17.21 -1.25
N PRO A 89 -15.61 -17.71 -2.15
CA PRO A 89 -16.06 -18.19 -3.46
C PRO A 89 -17.10 -19.30 -3.30
N LYS A 90 -17.97 -19.42 -4.31
CA LYS A 90 -19.09 -20.36 -4.41
C LYS A 90 -18.59 -21.81 -4.33
N GLN A 91 -18.28 -22.29 -3.13
CA GLN A 91 -17.94 -23.69 -2.86
C GLN A 91 -19.11 -24.32 -2.11
N GLU A 92 -19.72 -25.31 -2.77
CA GLU A 92 -20.76 -26.15 -2.21
C GLU A 92 -20.25 -26.86 -0.97
N GLY A 93 -20.89 -26.58 0.17
CA GLY A 93 -20.54 -27.17 1.45
C GLY A 93 -19.24 -26.61 2.02
N VAL A 94 -19.36 -25.72 3.01
CA VAL A 94 -18.23 -25.36 3.87
C VAL A 94 -17.85 -26.59 4.68
N GLN A 95 -17.00 -27.43 4.10
CA GLN A 95 -16.28 -28.45 4.85
C GLN A 95 -15.18 -27.71 5.59
N LEU A 96 -15.44 -27.35 6.85
CA LEU A 96 -14.50 -26.64 7.73
C LEU A 96 -13.08 -27.24 7.63
N LYS A 97 -13.01 -28.57 7.52
CA LYS A 97 -11.78 -29.35 7.36
C LYS A 97 -10.98 -28.96 6.10
N SER A 98 -11.66 -28.78 4.96
CA SER A 98 -11.02 -28.39 3.69
C SER A 98 -10.52 -26.94 3.68
N LEU A 99 -11.22 -26.04 4.39
CA LEU A 99 -10.78 -24.65 4.55
C LEU A 99 -9.59 -24.58 5.50
N ILE A 100 -9.60 -25.35 6.60
CA ILE A 100 -8.47 -25.41 7.53
C ILE A 100 -7.23 -25.92 6.82
N THR A 101 -7.30 -27.00 6.03
CA THR A 101 -6.13 -27.49 5.27
C THR A 101 -5.67 -26.48 4.20
N LYS A 102 -6.58 -25.70 3.62
CA LYS A 102 -6.22 -24.67 2.64
C LYS A 102 -5.53 -23.46 3.28
N TYR A 103 -5.90 -23.13 4.52
CA TYR A 103 -5.40 -21.96 5.24
C TYR A 103 -4.55 -22.31 6.46
N GLU A 104 -4.07 -23.55 6.60
CA GLU A 104 -3.38 -24.04 7.80
C GLU A 104 -2.17 -23.19 8.15
N ASN A 105 -1.37 -22.83 7.15
CA ASN A 105 -0.21 -21.95 7.32
C ASN A 105 -0.63 -20.54 7.73
N ALA A 106 -1.71 -20.00 7.17
CA ALA A 106 -2.21 -18.67 7.52
C ALA A 106 -2.78 -18.64 8.95
N ILE A 107 -3.52 -19.68 9.35
CA ILE A 107 -4.06 -19.85 10.69
C ILE A 107 -2.92 -19.98 11.71
N ALA A 108 -1.91 -20.82 11.41
CA ALA A 108 -0.75 -21.00 12.28
C ALA A 108 0.03 -19.70 12.45
N ILE A 109 0.32 -18.97 11.36
CA ILE A 109 1.00 -17.67 11.42
C ILE A 109 0.18 -16.68 12.26
N THR A 110 -1.13 -16.61 12.05
CA THR A 110 -2.02 -15.72 12.82
C THR A 110 -1.97 -16.05 14.31
N LEU A 111 -1.99 -17.34 14.67
CA LEU A 111 -1.95 -17.79 16.06
C LEU A 111 -0.59 -17.51 16.71
N ILE A 112 0.51 -17.68 15.99
CA ILE A 112 1.86 -17.34 16.46
C ILE A 112 1.98 -15.84 16.70
N LEU A 113 1.48 -15.01 15.79
CA LEU A 113 1.50 -13.55 15.96
C LEU A 113 0.66 -13.13 17.17
N LEU A 114 -0.54 -13.71 17.32
CA LEU A 114 -1.43 -13.41 18.44
C LEU A 114 -0.80 -13.82 19.77
N GLY A 115 -0.23 -15.03 19.86
CA GLY A 115 0.51 -15.49 21.04
C GLY A 115 1.73 -14.61 21.32
N GLY A 116 2.48 -14.22 20.28
CA GLY A 116 3.64 -13.33 20.40
C GLY A 116 3.29 -11.95 20.94
N ILE A 117 2.17 -11.37 20.52
CA ILE A 117 1.72 -10.07 21.05
C ILE A 117 1.35 -10.20 22.54
N VAL A 118 0.58 -11.23 22.91
CA VAL A 118 0.22 -11.45 24.33
C VAL A 118 1.48 -11.67 25.17
N LEU A 119 2.44 -12.46 24.70
CA LEU A 119 3.70 -12.69 25.41
C LEU A 119 4.51 -11.40 25.56
N PHE A 120 4.59 -10.59 24.51
CA PHE A 120 5.33 -9.32 24.53
C PHE A 120 4.79 -8.36 25.59
N GLU A 121 3.47 -8.18 25.66
CA GLU A 121 2.83 -7.34 26.69
C GLU A 121 3.14 -7.85 28.10
N ASN A 122 3.02 -9.17 28.34
CA ASN A 122 3.34 -9.75 29.65
C ASN A 122 4.83 -9.58 30.03
N ILE A 123 5.75 -9.65 29.05
CA ILE A 123 7.18 -9.43 29.28
C ILE A 123 7.44 -7.96 29.62
N LEU A 124 6.79 -7.02 28.92
CA LEU A 124 6.89 -5.60 29.23
C LEU A 124 6.37 -5.30 30.64
N ASP A 125 5.24 -5.90 31.05
CA ASP A 125 4.71 -5.74 32.41
C ASP A 125 5.69 -6.27 33.46
N PHE A 126 6.27 -7.45 33.24
CA PHE A 126 7.28 -8.01 34.12
C PHE A 126 8.52 -7.10 34.27
N ILE A 127 9.00 -6.54 33.15
CA ILE A 127 10.16 -5.63 33.17
C ILE A 127 9.79 -4.30 33.83
N ALA A 128 8.58 -3.78 33.60
CA ALA A 128 8.10 -2.54 34.20
C ALA A 128 8.05 -2.66 35.73
N ASP A 129 7.44 -3.73 36.24
CA ASP A 129 7.36 -4.01 37.67
C ASP A 129 8.75 -4.19 38.27
N TRP A 130 9.65 -4.89 37.57
CA TRP A 130 11.02 -5.06 38.02
C TRP A 130 11.80 -3.73 38.07
N ALA A 131 11.63 -2.87 37.06
CA ALA A 131 12.29 -1.57 37.00
C ALA A 131 11.77 -0.60 38.07
N SER A 132 10.46 -0.62 38.33
CA SER A 132 9.81 0.19 39.38
C SER A 132 10.37 -0.18 40.77
N ASN A 133 10.54 -1.47 41.05
CA ASN A 133 11.13 -1.95 42.32
C ASN A 133 12.60 -1.51 42.54
N MET A 134 13.30 -1.10 41.49
CA MET A 134 14.70 -0.65 41.55
C MET A 134 14.84 0.89 41.56
N ASN A 135 13.72 1.64 41.56
CA ASN A 135 13.67 3.11 41.63
C ASN A 135 14.32 3.85 40.44
N TYR A 136 14.24 3.26 39.23
CA TYR A 136 14.74 3.87 37.99
C TYR A 136 13.64 4.65 37.25
N ASP A 137 13.32 5.87 37.72
CA ASP A 137 12.21 6.69 37.21
C ASP A 137 12.23 6.94 35.68
N VAL A 138 13.43 7.10 35.10
CA VAL A 138 13.59 7.34 33.65
C VAL A 138 13.26 6.07 32.85
N LEU A 139 13.67 4.91 33.34
CA LEU A 139 13.42 3.63 32.68
C LEU A 139 11.94 3.24 32.81
N GLU A 140 11.34 3.45 33.99
CA GLU A 140 9.92 3.20 34.24
C GLU A 140 9.02 3.99 33.26
N ASN A 141 9.27 5.29 33.11
CA ASN A 141 8.50 6.14 32.18
C ASN A 141 8.64 5.71 30.71
N PHE A 142 9.84 5.31 30.30
CA PHE A 142 10.08 4.79 28.96
C PHE A 142 9.31 3.48 28.72
N ILE A 143 9.39 2.53 29.66
CA ILE A 143 8.69 1.25 29.58
C ILE A 143 7.18 1.43 29.63
N TYR A 144 6.65 2.35 30.44
CA TYR A 144 5.21 2.65 30.44
C TYR A 144 4.71 3.23 29.13
N THR A 145 5.50 4.11 28.50
CA THR A 145 5.18 4.67 27.18
C THR A 145 5.19 3.57 26.12
N LEU A 146 6.16 2.65 26.22
CA LEU A 146 6.28 1.51 25.34
C LEU A 146 5.14 0.50 25.56
N ARG A 147 4.73 0.24 26.80
CA ARG A 147 3.58 -0.60 27.18
C ARG A 147 2.28 -0.03 26.64
N TRP A 148 2.02 1.26 26.86
CA TRP A 148 0.79 1.91 26.39
C TRP A 148 0.61 1.83 24.86
N ASN A 149 1.71 1.71 24.13
CA ASN A 149 1.72 1.60 22.68
C ASN A 149 2.25 0.25 22.18
N GLY A 150 2.45 -0.74 23.07
CA GLY A 150 3.25 -1.94 22.80
C GLY A 150 2.67 -2.76 21.66
N SER A 151 1.41 -3.13 21.83
CA SER A 151 0.57 -3.77 20.82
C SER A 151 0.55 -3.02 19.49
N LYS A 152 0.50 -1.68 19.49
CA LYS A 152 0.50 -0.87 18.25
C LYS A 152 1.84 -0.90 17.53
N VAL A 153 2.95 -0.78 18.27
CA VAL A 153 4.31 -0.83 17.72
C VAL A 153 4.63 -2.22 17.18
N LEU A 154 4.27 -3.26 17.92
CA LEU A 154 4.49 -4.63 17.48
C LEU A 154 3.67 -4.95 16.22
N PHE A 155 2.42 -4.52 16.18
CA PHE A 155 1.55 -4.70 15.02
C PHE A 155 2.08 -3.96 13.79
N SER A 156 2.64 -2.75 13.95
CA SER A 156 3.24 -2.00 12.84
C SER A 156 4.49 -2.69 12.29
N ILE A 157 5.38 -3.20 13.15
CA ILE A 157 6.55 -3.98 12.74
C ILE A 157 6.12 -5.22 11.94
N ILE A 158 5.11 -5.95 12.42
CA ILE A 158 4.57 -7.13 11.74
C ILE A 158 4.04 -6.78 10.34
N ILE A 159 3.25 -5.71 10.21
CA ILE A 159 2.73 -5.25 8.92
C ILE A 159 3.86 -4.93 7.95
N ILE A 160 4.89 -4.21 8.42
CA ILE A 160 6.04 -3.85 7.58
C ILE A 160 6.77 -5.10 7.10
N LEU A 161 7.04 -6.06 7.99
CA LEU A 161 7.68 -7.33 7.63
C LEU A 161 6.87 -8.13 6.61
N ILE A 162 5.55 -8.19 6.77
CA ILE A 162 4.64 -8.83 5.80
C ILE A 162 4.72 -8.11 4.46
N GLY A 163 4.65 -6.78 4.44
CA GLY A 163 4.75 -5.97 3.23
C GLY A 163 6.07 -6.20 2.48
N VAL A 164 7.20 -6.18 3.19
CA VAL A 164 8.53 -6.44 2.63
C VAL A 164 8.62 -7.86 2.06
N LYS A 165 8.14 -8.86 2.81
CA LYS A 165 8.13 -10.26 2.34
C LYS A 165 7.28 -10.43 1.08
N MET A 166 6.13 -9.77 0.99
CA MET A 166 5.26 -9.82 -0.19
C MET A 166 5.93 -9.20 -1.43
N ILE A 167 6.65 -8.10 -1.26
CA ILE A 167 7.40 -7.46 -2.37
C ILE A 167 8.54 -8.37 -2.85
N LEU A 168 9.29 -8.98 -1.91
CA LEU A 168 10.39 -9.90 -2.23
C LEU A 168 9.91 -11.21 -2.86
N GLY A 169 8.74 -11.71 -2.45
CA GLY A 169 8.12 -12.89 -3.06
C GLY A 169 7.86 -12.70 -4.55
N LYS A 170 7.30 -11.54 -4.94
CA LYS A 170 7.06 -11.20 -6.34
C LYS A 170 8.34 -11.10 -7.16
N LYS A 171 9.45 -10.60 -6.59
CA LYS A 171 10.75 -10.57 -7.28
C LYS A 171 11.25 -11.98 -7.61
N LYS A 172 11.10 -12.94 -6.69
CA LYS A 172 11.51 -14.34 -6.91
C LYS A 172 10.63 -15.12 -7.90
N GLU A 173 9.45 -14.61 -8.23
CA GLU A 173 8.58 -15.16 -9.27
C GLU A 173 8.95 -14.56 -10.63
N LEU A 174 9.18 -13.25 -10.72
CA LEU A 174 9.73 -12.61 -11.93
C LEU A 174 11.10 -13.18 -12.32
N ASP A 175 12.02 -13.32 -11.37
CA ASP A 175 13.37 -13.89 -11.62
C ASP A 175 13.32 -15.39 -11.97
N ARG A 176 12.18 -16.07 -11.73
CA ARG A 176 11.96 -17.49 -12.06
C ARG A 176 11.28 -17.73 -13.39
N GLU A 177 10.61 -16.73 -13.95
CA GLU A 177 10.01 -16.81 -15.30
C GLU A 177 11.02 -16.41 -16.40
N GLU A 178 12.05 -15.62 -16.07
CA GLU A 178 13.13 -15.26 -17.01
C GLU A 178 14.25 -16.29 -17.32
N PRO A 179 14.46 -17.43 -16.63
CA PRO A 179 15.52 -18.36 -16.98
C PRO A 179 15.17 -19.39 -18.07
N GLU A 180 13.90 -19.53 -18.49
CA GLU A 180 13.51 -20.55 -19.49
C GLU A 180 13.44 -20.04 -20.95
N LEU A 181 13.51 -18.72 -21.18
CA LEU A 181 13.49 -18.15 -22.55
C LEU A 181 14.90 -17.84 -23.10
N PHE A 182 15.95 -17.98 -22.27
CA PHE A 182 17.35 -17.75 -22.65
C PHE A 182 18.22 -19.00 -22.52
N GLY A 183 17.62 -20.18 -22.75
CA GLY A 183 18.34 -21.43 -22.92
C GLY A 183 18.48 -21.80 -24.39
N ASP A 184 19.32 -21.08 -25.14
CA ASP A 184 20.18 -21.58 -26.24
C ASP A 184 20.77 -20.40 -27.03
N LYS A 185 22.04 -20.53 -27.45
CA LYS A 185 22.94 -19.55 -28.11
C LYS A 185 23.83 -18.71 -27.19
N THR A 186 24.73 -19.40 -26.51
CA THR A 186 26.08 -18.88 -26.28
C THR A 186 27.09 -19.90 -26.79
N GLU A 187 27.59 -19.69 -28.01
CA GLU A 187 28.97 -19.97 -28.39
C GLU A 187 29.28 -19.29 -29.74
N PHE A 188 30.57 -19.06 -29.98
CA PHE A 188 31.21 -18.33 -31.10
C PHE A 188 31.46 -16.83 -30.81
N HIS A 189 32.45 -16.52 -29.98
CA HIS A 189 33.91 -16.46 -30.22
C HIS A 189 34.35 -15.08 -30.72
N ASP A 190 35.27 -14.55 -29.93
CA ASP A 190 35.92 -13.26 -29.99
C ASP A 190 36.75 -13.09 -31.27
N SER A 191 37.05 -11.82 -31.60
CA SER A 191 37.99 -11.31 -32.62
C SER A 191 37.56 -11.24 -34.11
N GLU A 192 37.69 -10.02 -34.65
CA GLU A 192 37.66 -9.59 -36.07
C GLU A 192 36.26 -9.64 -36.72
N ILE A 193 35.61 -8.56 -37.16
CA ILE A 193 36.04 -7.66 -38.24
C ILE A 193 35.23 -6.34 -38.10
N LYS A 194 35.95 -5.25 -37.87
CA LYS A 194 35.57 -3.86 -38.24
C LYS A 194 35.08 -3.81 -39.69
N LYS A 195 34.17 -2.87 -39.99
CA LYS A 195 33.63 -2.52 -41.32
C LYS A 195 32.54 -3.52 -41.72
N ASP A 196 31.26 -3.20 -41.81
CA ASP A 196 30.64 -2.06 -42.45
C ASP A 196 29.20 -1.98 -41.95
N PHE A 197 28.82 -0.97 -41.15
CA PHE A 197 27.50 -0.35 -41.32
C PHE A 197 27.45 0.99 -40.60
N TYR A 198 27.06 1.99 -41.37
CA TYR A 198 27.25 3.41 -41.14
C TYR A 198 26.38 3.96 -40.00
N ILE A 199 27.02 4.81 -39.19
CA ILE A 199 26.41 5.84 -38.36
C ILE A 199 25.68 6.85 -39.25
N ASN A 200 24.43 7.19 -38.92
CA ASN A 200 24.01 8.60 -38.93
C ASN A 200 22.73 8.87 -38.11
N PRO A 201 22.81 9.72 -37.08
CA PRO A 201 21.85 10.79 -36.89
C PRO A 201 22.59 12.15 -36.99
N PHE A 202 22.52 12.73 -38.18
CA PHE A 202 22.75 14.14 -38.53
C PHE A 202 21.41 14.84 -38.19
N ILE A 203 21.27 15.92 -37.42
CA ILE A 203 21.92 17.24 -37.46
C ILE A 203 21.68 17.91 -36.10
N GLU A 204 22.74 18.27 -35.38
CA GLU A 204 22.82 19.54 -34.65
C GLU A 204 24.31 19.86 -34.35
N SER A 205 25.10 20.04 -35.41
CA SER A 205 26.45 20.62 -35.32
C SER A 205 26.71 21.63 -36.45
N GLU A 206 25.66 22.34 -36.88
CA GLU A 206 25.74 23.28 -38.00
C GLU A 206 25.54 24.75 -37.61
N ASN A 207 25.38 25.08 -36.31
CA ASN A 207 25.18 26.47 -35.87
C ASN A 207 26.23 27.02 -34.89
N ALA A 208 27.20 26.23 -34.42
CA ALA A 208 28.23 26.75 -33.51
C ALA A 208 29.33 27.57 -34.24
N ALA A 209 29.65 27.21 -35.49
CA ALA A 209 30.66 27.94 -36.28
C ALA A 209 30.11 29.21 -36.96
N ASP A 210 28.81 29.24 -37.26
CA ASP A 210 28.14 30.41 -37.84
C ASP A 210 27.72 31.46 -36.79
N LEU A 211 27.56 31.05 -35.51
CA LEU A 211 27.42 31.97 -34.39
C LEU A 211 28.71 32.74 -34.08
N GLU A 212 29.89 32.10 -34.15
CA GLU A 212 31.18 32.81 -33.99
C GLU A 212 31.46 33.78 -35.15
N LYS A 213 31.13 33.42 -36.39
CA LYS A 213 31.27 34.34 -37.55
C LYS A 213 30.31 35.53 -37.49
N THR A 214 29.09 35.34 -37.02
CA THR A 214 28.08 36.41 -36.87
C THR A 214 28.43 37.39 -35.74
N ILE A 215 29.01 36.89 -34.64
CA ILE A 215 29.46 37.73 -33.52
C ILE A 215 30.73 38.51 -33.90
N THR A 216 31.68 37.87 -34.60
CA THR A 216 32.93 38.52 -35.03
C THR A 216 32.70 39.56 -36.14
N GLY A 217 31.78 39.31 -37.08
CA GLY A 217 31.40 40.27 -38.12
C GLY A 217 30.60 41.48 -37.62
N SER A 218 29.84 41.33 -36.52
CA SER A 218 29.13 42.45 -35.88
C SER A 218 30.06 43.38 -35.08
N ILE A 219 31.20 42.88 -34.59
CA ILE A 219 32.18 43.68 -33.84
C ILE A 219 33.05 44.55 -34.78
N GLU A 220 33.34 44.09 -36.00
CA GLU A 220 34.03 44.89 -37.03
C GLU A 220 33.15 46.03 -37.61
N GLN A 221 31.83 45.85 -37.69
CA GLN A 221 30.92 46.89 -38.17
C GLN A 221 30.64 48.00 -37.14
N VAL A 222 30.79 47.73 -35.84
CA VAL A 222 30.64 48.74 -34.78
C VAL A 222 31.94 49.56 -34.58
N SER A 223 33.11 48.99 -34.90
CA SER A 223 34.41 49.69 -34.85
C SER A 223 34.61 50.74 -35.96
N ASN A 224 33.78 50.74 -37.02
CA ASN A 224 33.86 51.68 -38.14
C ASN A 224 32.80 52.82 -38.09
N VAL A 225 32.10 52.98 -36.96
CA VAL A 225 31.08 54.03 -36.75
C VAL A 225 31.43 55.00 -35.60
N LEU A 226 32.59 54.84 -34.96
CA LEU A 226 33.07 55.78 -33.94
C LEU A 226 34.46 56.31 -34.31
N PRO A 227 34.63 57.63 -34.55
CA PRO A 227 35.95 58.21 -34.75
C PRO A 227 36.74 58.10 -33.44
N ILE A 228 37.97 57.59 -33.57
CA ILE A 228 39.02 57.72 -32.57
C ILE A 228 39.28 59.22 -32.41
N ASP A 229 38.96 59.78 -31.24
CA ASP A 229 39.59 61.02 -30.81
C ASP A 229 40.59 60.69 -29.70
N THR A 230 41.85 60.88 -30.06
CA THR A 230 43.04 60.79 -29.24
C THR A 230 43.10 61.96 -28.26
N ALA A 231 43.23 61.66 -26.96
CA ALA A 231 43.90 62.53 -25.98
C ALA A 231 44.40 61.59 -24.87
N ASP A 232 45.67 61.21 -24.86
CA ASP A 232 46.76 62.01 -24.28
C ASP A 232 46.34 62.73 -23.00
N ASN A 233 46.54 62.08 -21.85
CA ASN A 233 47.36 62.75 -20.85
C ASN A 233 48.00 61.79 -19.86
N SER A 234 49.31 61.96 -19.81
CA SER A 234 50.25 61.67 -18.75
C SER A 234 49.75 61.76 -17.29
N ASN A 235 50.58 61.16 -16.45
CA ASN A 235 50.84 61.51 -15.06
C ASN A 235 49.90 60.91 -14.00
N GLN A 236 50.36 59.92 -13.25
CA GLN A 236 51.30 60.06 -12.12
C GLN A 236 50.52 60.26 -10.82
N ASP A 237 51.02 59.62 -9.76
CA ASP A 237 50.78 60.00 -8.36
C ASP A 237 49.41 59.65 -7.72
N ARG A 238 49.40 58.59 -6.92
CA ARG A 238 49.51 58.65 -5.43
C ARG A 238 48.76 57.51 -4.74
N ASN A 239 49.57 56.58 -4.22
CA ASN A 239 49.35 56.07 -2.88
C ASN A 239 49.38 57.26 -1.91
N ASN A 240 48.33 57.44 -1.10
CA ASN A 240 48.46 57.82 0.30
C ASN A 240 47.10 57.78 1.02
N HIS A 241 47.14 57.04 2.13
CA HIS A 241 46.25 57.00 3.31
C HIS A 241 44.95 56.22 3.20
#